data_AF-A0A516AGT3-F1
#
_entry.id   AF-A0A516AGT3-F1
#
_cell.length_a   1.000
_cell.length_b   1.000
_cell.length_c   1.000
_cell.angle_alpha   90.00
_cell.angle_beta   90.00
_cell.angle_gamma   90.00
#
_symmetry.space_group_name_H-M   'P 1'
#
loop_
_entity.id
_entity.type
_entity.pdbx_description
1 polymer ?
#
loop_
_entity_poly.entity_id
_entity_poly.type
_entity_poly.pdbx_seq_one_letter_code
_entity_poly.pdbx_strand_id
1 'polypeptide(L)'
;MEVRDGFVWSVPNALGLTSDAGLKFDELPIFLVRLCADVNWEEERQCFESLCRLVADFSVESILPDPEDVKQVMDSSIADAAEEAASLNAAVEAGEFEDIVAAAAAAKRKKQRTQGAEALQELRFIHEALRSDSAAAGLQSCRWPAKFRKDGTVIQLVALEQLYRIFERC
;
A
#
# COMPACT_ATOMS: atom_id res chain seq x y z
N MET A 1 -10.19 -23.06 -2.07
CA MET A 1 -11.51 -22.57 -2.53
C MET A 1 -12.45 -23.74 -2.51
N GLU A 2 -13.58 -23.59 -1.85
CA GLU A 2 -14.58 -24.65 -1.74
C GLU A 2 -15.85 -24.22 -2.46
N VAL A 3 -16.25 -25.01 -3.46
CA VAL A 3 -17.48 -24.80 -4.23
C VAL A 3 -18.36 -26.02 -4.06
N ARG A 4 -19.59 -25.82 -3.60
CA ARG A 4 -20.59 -26.89 -3.41
C ARG A 4 -21.95 -26.37 -3.85
N ASP A 5 -22.69 -27.20 -4.60
CA ASP A 5 -24.05 -26.90 -5.07
C ASP A 5 -24.17 -25.57 -5.86
N GLY A 6 -23.10 -25.16 -6.54
CA GLY A 6 -23.05 -23.89 -7.27
C GLY A 6 -22.77 -22.66 -6.40
N PHE A 7 -22.51 -22.85 -5.11
CA PHE A 7 -22.15 -21.78 -4.17
C PHE A 7 -20.68 -21.85 -3.80
N VAL A 8 -20.05 -20.68 -3.66
CA VAL A 8 -18.69 -20.54 -3.12
C VAL A 8 -18.77 -20.42 -1.61
N TRP A 9 -18.23 -21.41 -0.89
CA TRP A 9 -18.23 -21.48 0.57
C TRP A 9 -16.98 -20.86 1.20
N SER A 10 -15.84 -21.00 0.52
CA SER A 10 -14.58 -20.43 0.99
C SER A 10 -13.69 -20.00 -0.17
N VAL A 11 -12.97 -18.91 0.05
CA VAL A 11 -11.94 -18.40 -0.86
C VAL A 11 -10.56 -18.43 -0.18
N PRO A 12 -9.46 -18.46 -0.95
CA PRO A 12 -8.13 -18.47 -0.37
C PRO A 12 -7.84 -17.19 0.42
N ASN A 13 -7.25 -17.34 1.61
CA ASN A 13 -6.63 -16.25 2.36
C ASN A 13 -5.12 -16.42 2.30
N ALA A 14 -4.51 -16.08 1.17
CA ALA A 14 -3.10 -16.34 0.90
C ALA A 14 -2.15 -15.56 1.83
N LEU A 15 -2.60 -14.42 2.34
CA LEU A 15 -1.82 -13.55 3.25
C LEU A 15 -2.02 -13.91 4.73
N GLY A 16 -2.89 -14.88 5.03
CA GLY A 16 -3.20 -15.28 6.40
C GLY A 16 -3.72 -14.13 7.26
N LEU A 17 -4.40 -13.16 6.66
CA LEU A 17 -4.90 -11.99 7.37
C LEU A 17 -5.97 -12.42 8.37
N THR A 18 -5.74 -12.10 9.64
CA THR A 18 -6.67 -12.41 10.74
C THR A 18 -7.38 -11.18 11.28
N SER A 19 -6.95 -9.99 10.84
CA SER A 19 -7.52 -8.71 11.21
C SER A 19 -8.80 -8.39 10.41
N ASP A 20 -9.59 -7.50 10.99
CA ASP A 20 -10.81 -6.87 10.45
C ASP A 20 -10.56 -6.02 9.20
N ALA A 21 -9.31 -5.79 8.81
CA ALA A 21 -8.87 -5.29 7.51
C ALA A 21 -9.11 -6.33 6.37
N GLY A 22 -10.21 -7.08 6.47
CA GLY A 22 -10.48 -8.32 5.76
C GLY A 22 -10.55 -8.15 4.24
N LEU A 23 -10.39 -9.28 3.56
CA LEU A 23 -10.57 -9.42 2.11
C LEU A 23 -11.91 -8.80 1.71
N LYS A 24 -11.87 -7.70 0.95
CA LYS A 24 -13.05 -7.16 0.28
C LYS A 24 -13.44 -8.12 -0.85
N PHE A 25 -14.71 -8.50 -0.88
CA PHE A 25 -15.24 -9.45 -1.88
C PHE A 25 -15.87 -8.78 -3.09
N ASP A 26 -15.72 -7.46 -3.23
CA ASP A 26 -16.27 -6.70 -4.36
C ASP A 26 -15.75 -7.23 -5.71
N GLU A 27 -14.48 -7.68 -5.74
CA GLU A 27 -13.81 -8.28 -6.90
C GLU A 27 -14.04 -9.80 -7.05
N LEU A 28 -14.85 -10.42 -6.19
CA LEU A 28 -15.13 -11.86 -6.28
C LEU A 28 -15.74 -12.26 -7.63
N PRO A 29 -16.69 -11.51 -8.23
CA PRO A 29 -17.24 -11.85 -9.53
C PRO A 29 -16.19 -11.88 -10.64
N ILE A 30 -15.30 -10.87 -10.69
CA ILE A 30 -14.25 -10.83 -11.73
C ILE A 30 -13.21 -11.93 -11.51
N PHE A 31 -12.88 -12.23 -10.24
CA PHE A 31 -12.00 -13.34 -9.89
C PHE A 31 -12.54 -14.67 -10.41
N LEU A 32 -13.84 -14.95 -10.25
CA LEU A 32 -14.46 -16.18 -10.74
C LEU A 32 -14.44 -16.26 -12.27
N VAL A 33 -14.67 -15.15 -12.97
CA VAL A 33 -14.56 -15.11 -14.44
C VAL A 33 -13.13 -15.40 -14.89
N ARG A 34 -12.14 -14.75 -14.29
CA ARG A 34 -10.71 -14.96 -14.61
C ARG A 34 -10.24 -16.35 -14.22
N LEU A 35 -10.78 -16.95 -13.17
CA LEU A 35 -10.47 -18.33 -12.79
C LEU A 35 -10.83 -19.31 -13.90
N CYS A 36 -11.95 -19.08 -14.58
CA CYS A 36 -12.35 -19.91 -15.71
C CYS A 36 -11.60 -19.57 -17.00
N ALA A 37 -11.26 -18.31 -17.24
CA ALA A 37 -10.72 -17.83 -18.53
C ALA A 37 -9.18 -17.77 -18.60
N ASP A 38 -8.51 -17.37 -17.51
CA ASP A 38 -7.07 -17.05 -17.51
C ASP A 38 -6.21 -18.22 -17.01
N VAL A 39 -6.79 -19.17 -16.28
CA VAL A 39 -6.05 -20.32 -15.75
C VAL A 39 -5.91 -21.39 -16.82
N ASN A 40 -4.67 -21.81 -17.07
CA ASN A 40 -4.40 -22.92 -17.99
C ASN A 40 -4.69 -24.26 -17.30
N TRP A 41 -5.87 -24.83 -17.55
CA TRP A 41 -6.27 -26.13 -16.97
C TRP A 41 -5.70 -27.36 -17.69
N GLU A 42 -4.96 -27.19 -18.79
CA GLU A 42 -4.47 -28.30 -19.61
C GLU A 42 -3.10 -28.83 -19.14
N GLU A 43 -2.18 -27.95 -18.75
CA GLU A 43 -0.83 -28.33 -18.34
C GLU A 43 -0.59 -28.09 -16.84
N GLU A 44 -0.25 -29.15 -16.09
CA GLU A 44 -0.11 -29.13 -14.62
C GLU A 44 0.75 -27.97 -14.09
N ARG A 45 1.94 -27.79 -14.66
CA ARG A 45 2.86 -26.74 -14.22
C ARG A 45 2.28 -25.34 -14.44
N GLN A 46 1.71 -25.10 -15.61
CA GLN A 46 1.13 -23.80 -15.96
C GLN A 46 -0.18 -23.55 -15.22
N CYS A 47 -0.95 -24.60 -14.94
CA CYS A 47 -2.15 -24.56 -14.11
C CYS A 47 -1.83 -24.01 -12.73
N PHE A 48 -0.86 -24.61 -12.03
CA PHE A 48 -0.48 -24.12 -10.70
C PHE A 48 0.12 -22.71 -10.75
N GLU A 49 0.94 -22.39 -11.74
CA GLU A 49 1.54 -21.05 -11.86
C GLU A 49 0.47 -19.97 -12.08
N SER A 50 -0.43 -20.17 -13.05
CA SER A 50 -1.50 -19.22 -13.38
C SER A 50 -2.54 -19.10 -12.26
N LEU A 51 -2.92 -20.22 -11.64
CA LEU A 51 -3.83 -20.22 -10.49
C LEU A 51 -3.24 -19.48 -9.29
N CYS A 52 -1.99 -19.76 -8.91
CA CYS A 52 -1.33 -19.08 -7.79
C CYS A 52 -1.19 -17.58 -8.06
N ARG A 53 -0.88 -17.19 -9.30
CA ARG A 53 -0.81 -15.77 -9.68
C ARG A 53 -2.17 -15.09 -9.56
N LEU A 54 -3.24 -15.69 -10.08
CA LEU A 54 -4.58 -15.15 -9.99
C LEU A 54 -5.05 -15.01 -8.53
N VAL A 55 -4.76 -16.00 -7.68
CA VAL A 55 -5.09 -15.94 -6.25
C VAL A 55 -4.29 -14.85 -5.55
N ALA A 56 -3.02 -14.66 -5.90
CA ALA A 56 -2.19 -13.58 -5.36
C ALA A 56 -2.74 -12.21 -5.78
N ASP A 57 -3.11 -12.04 -7.05
CA ASP A 57 -3.70 -10.80 -7.57
C ASP A 57 -5.01 -10.49 -6.81
N PHE A 58 -5.94 -11.44 -6.71
CA PHE A 58 -7.18 -11.28 -5.94
C PHE A 58 -6.93 -10.92 -4.46
N SER A 59 -5.93 -11.54 -3.85
CA SER A 59 -5.59 -11.29 -2.44
C SER A 59 -5.00 -9.89 -2.22
N VAL A 60 -4.41 -9.25 -3.24
CA VAL A 60 -3.78 -7.92 -3.15
C VAL A 60 -4.70 -6.81 -3.68
N GLU A 61 -5.43 -7.06 -4.75
CA GLU A 61 -6.34 -6.11 -5.41
C GLU A 61 -7.46 -5.66 -4.47
N SER A 62 -7.90 -6.54 -3.57
CA SER A 62 -8.81 -6.20 -2.47
C SER A 62 -8.25 -5.18 -1.46
N ILE A 63 -6.94 -4.88 -1.52
CA ILE A 63 -6.22 -4.06 -0.55
C ILE A 63 -5.58 -2.81 -1.17
N LEU A 64 -5.56 -2.69 -2.50
CA LEU A 64 -5.11 -1.47 -3.15
C LEU A 64 -6.21 -0.40 -3.03
N PRO A 65 -5.84 0.87 -2.74
CA PRO A 65 -6.81 1.97 -2.79
C PRO A 65 -7.33 2.14 -4.21
N ASP A 66 -8.61 2.50 -4.35
CA ASP A 66 -9.25 2.66 -5.64
C ASP A 66 -8.49 3.74 -6.46
N PRO A 67 -8.25 3.54 -7.76
CA PRO A 67 -7.59 4.53 -8.61
C PRO A 67 -8.28 5.91 -8.59
N GLU A 68 -9.59 5.98 -8.37
CA GLU A 68 -10.31 7.25 -8.18
C GLU A 68 -9.96 7.90 -6.83
N ASP A 69 -9.89 7.11 -5.77
CA ASP A 69 -9.42 7.57 -4.46
C ASP A 69 -7.99 8.08 -4.57
N VAL A 70 -7.10 7.37 -5.28
CA VAL A 70 -5.69 7.78 -5.50
C VAL A 70 -5.58 9.03 -6.38
N LYS A 71 -6.49 9.25 -7.33
CA LYS A 71 -6.53 10.48 -8.13
C LYS A 71 -7.01 11.67 -7.32
N GLN A 72 -8.13 11.53 -6.63
CA GLN A 72 -8.61 12.58 -5.72
C GLN A 72 -7.55 12.89 -4.66
N VAL A 73 -6.91 11.82 -4.15
CA VAL A 73 -5.53 11.75 -3.67
C VAL A 73 -4.60 12.91 -4.02
N MET A 74 -4.03 12.71 -5.21
CA MET A 74 -2.99 13.50 -5.82
C MET A 74 -3.50 14.88 -6.26
N ASP A 75 -4.72 14.97 -6.79
CA ASP A 75 -5.26 16.23 -7.30
C ASP A 75 -5.46 17.27 -6.19
N SER A 76 -5.97 16.83 -5.03
CA SER A 76 -6.05 17.71 -3.86
C SER A 76 -4.68 18.17 -3.35
N SER A 77 -3.68 17.27 -3.36
CA SER A 77 -2.38 17.55 -2.77
C SER A 77 -1.54 18.45 -3.67
N ILE A 78 -1.79 18.42 -4.99
CA ILE A 78 -1.24 19.39 -5.95
C ILE A 78 -1.91 20.76 -5.78
N ALA A 79 -3.23 20.81 -5.61
CA ALA A 79 -3.96 22.05 -5.38
C ALA A 79 -3.55 22.72 -4.06
N ASP A 80 -3.50 21.95 -2.98
CA ASP A 80 -3.11 22.44 -1.65
C ASP A 80 -1.64 22.89 -1.62
N ALA A 81 -0.73 22.16 -2.29
CA ALA A 81 0.68 22.54 -2.37
C ALA A 81 0.90 23.82 -3.18
N ALA A 82 0.10 24.06 -4.23
CA ALA A 82 0.17 25.29 -5.02
C ALA A 82 -0.34 26.50 -4.22
N GLU A 83 -1.42 26.34 -3.45
CA GLU A 83 -1.96 27.40 -2.58
C GLU A 83 -1.01 27.71 -1.41
N GLU A 84 -0.41 26.68 -0.81
CA GLU A 84 0.58 26.81 0.26
C GLU A 84 1.86 27.51 -0.22
N ALA A 85 2.37 27.12 -1.40
CA ALA A 85 3.52 27.77 -2.00
C ALA A 85 3.25 29.25 -2.35
N ALA A 86 2.05 29.57 -2.84
CA ALA A 86 1.65 30.95 -3.12
C ALA A 86 1.58 31.80 -1.84
N SER A 87 1.01 31.26 -0.77
CA SER A 87 0.95 31.93 0.54
C SER A 87 2.34 32.16 1.14
N LEU A 88 3.24 31.18 1.04
CA LEU A 88 4.61 31.30 1.56
C LEU A 88 5.43 32.33 0.75
N ASN A 89 5.31 32.33 -0.58
CA ASN A 89 6.00 33.31 -1.42
C ASN A 89 5.51 34.74 -1.14
N ALA A 90 4.21 34.94 -0.93
CA ALA A 90 3.66 36.25 -0.57
C ALA A 90 4.14 36.75 0.81
N ALA A 91 4.24 35.87 1.81
CA ALA A 91 4.77 36.22 3.14
C ALA A 91 6.26 36.56 3.10
N VAL A 92 7.03 35.90 2.24
CA VAL A 92 8.45 36.22 1.99
C VAL A 92 8.58 37.59 1.33
N GLU A 93 7.74 37.93 0.36
CA GLU A 93 7.74 39.24 -0.30
C GLU A 93 7.32 40.39 0.64
N ALA A 94 6.44 40.10 1.61
CA ALA A 94 6.02 41.06 2.64
C ALA A 94 7.08 41.30 3.74
N GLY A 95 8.14 40.48 3.81
CA GLY A 95 9.24 40.65 4.78
C GLY A 95 8.92 40.22 6.21
N GLU A 96 7.89 39.39 6.41
CA GLU A 96 7.39 38.96 7.72
C GLU A 96 8.04 37.63 8.18
N PHE A 97 9.34 37.66 8.48
CA PHE A 97 10.13 36.44 8.72
C PHE A 97 9.80 35.66 10.02
N GLU A 98 9.19 36.29 11.03
CA GLU A 98 8.77 35.61 12.26
C GLU A 98 7.51 34.76 12.07
N ASP A 99 6.57 35.21 11.24
CA ASP A 99 5.33 34.49 10.94
C ASP A 99 5.50 33.36 9.93
N ILE A 100 6.58 33.36 9.13
CA ILE A 100 6.93 32.25 8.23
C ILE A 100 7.21 30.96 9.02
N VAL A 101 7.80 31.05 10.21
CA VAL A 101 8.08 29.89 11.08
C VAL A 101 6.79 29.35 11.69
N ALA A 102 5.87 30.23 12.09
CA ALA A 102 4.54 29.86 12.61
C ALA A 102 3.62 29.30 11.51
N ALA A 103 3.65 29.88 10.31
CA ALA A 103 2.91 29.42 9.14
C ALA A 103 3.44 28.08 8.62
N ALA A 104 4.76 27.87 8.58
CA ALA A 104 5.36 26.59 8.25
C ALA A 104 5.07 25.50 9.32
N ALA A 105 4.96 25.89 10.60
CA ALA A 105 4.55 25.00 11.68
C ALA A 105 3.04 24.66 11.64
N ALA A 106 2.19 25.60 11.21
CA ALA A 106 0.76 25.39 11.00
C ALA A 106 0.49 24.54 9.75
N ALA A 107 1.27 24.70 8.68
CA ALA A 107 1.16 23.93 7.45
C ALA A 107 1.61 22.46 7.62
N LYS A 108 2.61 22.21 8.48
CA LYS A 108 2.98 20.84 8.89
C LYS A 108 1.81 20.05 9.53
N ARG A 109 0.82 20.70 10.13
CA ARG A 109 -0.35 20.04 10.73
C ARG A 109 -1.38 19.56 9.69
N LYS A 110 -1.29 20.02 8.44
CA LYS A 110 -2.28 19.80 7.38
C LYS A 110 -1.89 18.77 6.33
N LYS A 111 -0.80 18.02 6.54
CA LYS A 111 -0.26 17.04 5.56
C LYS A 111 -1.11 15.76 5.47
N GLN A 112 -2.44 15.90 5.43
CA GLN A 112 -3.42 14.83 5.60
C GLN A 112 -3.66 13.99 4.34
N ARG A 113 -2.65 13.28 3.84
CA ARG A 113 -2.89 12.27 2.80
C ARG A 113 -1.98 11.04 2.80
N THR A 114 -1.44 10.77 3.98
CA THR A 114 -1.44 9.47 4.66
C THR A 114 -2.17 9.61 5.99
N GLN A 115 -3.26 10.41 6.04
CA GLN A 115 -3.89 10.83 7.29
C GLN A 115 -5.43 10.80 7.22
N GLY A 116 -6.01 9.62 6.97
CA GLY A 116 -7.08 9.22 7.89
C GLY A 116 -6.45 9.08 9.28
N ALA A 117 -7.21 9.25 10.38
CA ALA A 117 -6.67 9.01 11.72
C ALA A 117 -5.97 7.64 11.85
N GLU A 118 -6.29 6.71 10.95
CA GLU A 118 -5.90 5.31 10.95
C GLU A 118 -5.11 4.84 9.70
N ALA A 119 -4.58 5.73 8.84
CA ALA A 119 -3.91 5.28 7.60
C ALA A 119 -2.67 4.36 7.83
N LEU A 120 -2.02 4.47 8.99
CA LEU A 120 -0.96 3.53 9.40
C LEU A 120 -1.53 2.18 9.89
N GLN A 121 -2.74 2.17 10.45
CA GLN A 121 -3.47 0.94 10.78
C GLN A 121 -3.96 0.24 9.51
N GLU A 122 -4.31 0.97 8.46
CA GLU A 122 -4.60 0.41 7.14
C GLU A 122 -3.39 -0.26 6.49
N LEU A 123 -2.14 0.08 6.87
CA LEU A 123 -0.94 -0.63 6.42
C LEU A 123 -0.50 -1.75 7.37
N ARG A 124 -1.20 -1.93 8.49
CA ARG A 124 -0.89 -2.94 9.51
C ARG A 124 -0.96 -4.35 8.95
N PHE A 125 -1.85 -4.61 7.99
CA PHE A 125 -1.96 -5.91 7.33
C PHE A 125 -0.69 -6.27 6.56
N ILE A 126 0.00 -5.31 5.92
CA ILE A 126 1.26 -5.58 5.19
C ILE A 126 2.30 -6.07 6.17
N HIS A 127 2.39 -5.38 7.31
CA HIS A 127 3.32 -5.76 8.36
C HIS A 127 2.93 -7.08 9.04
N GLU A 128 1.63 -7.36 9.20
CA GLU A 128 1.13 -8.66 9.67
C GLU A 128 1.48 -9.78 8.69
N ALA A 129 1.22 -9.60 7.40
CA ALA A 129 1.51 -10.55 6.33
C ALA A 129 3.02 -10.82 6.19
N LEU A 130 3.85 -9.79 6.23
CA LEU A 130 5.31 -9.94 6.17
C LEU A 130 5.88 -10.60 7.43
N ARG A 131 5.26 -10.37 8.59
CA ARG A 131 5.68 -10.97 9.86
C ARG A 131 5.15 -12.39 10.03
N SER A 132 3.92 -12.69 9.63
CA SER A 132 3.31 -14.02 9.73
C SER A 132 4.08 -15.02 8.87
N ASP A 133 4.56 -14.61 7.69
CA ASP A 133 5.47 -15.38 6.84
C ASP A 133 6.79 -15.76 7.55
N SER A 134 7.24 -14.94 8.51
CA SER A 134 8.44 -15.23 9.31
C SER A 134 8.16 -16.11 10.54
N ALA A 135 6.91 -16.19 10.99
CA ALA A 135 6.52 -16.83 12.25
C ALA A 135 5.86 -18.21 12.07
N ALA A 136 5.19 -18.46 10.95
CA ALA A 136 4.28 -19.60 10.82
C ALA A 136 4.93 -20.96 10.51
N ALA A 137 6.22 -21.04 10.16
CA ALA A 137 6.74 -22.32 9.64
C ALA A 137 8.19 -22.71 9.94
N GLY A 138 9.02 -21.90 10.60
CA GLY A 138 10.48 -22.18 10.64
C GLY A 138 11.14 -22.29 9.24
N LEU A 139 10.34 -22.06 8.20
CA LEU A 139 10.71 -21.92 6.81
C LEU A 139 10.84 -20.44 6.52
N GLN A 140 11.80 -20.18 5.65
CA GLN A 140 12.38 -18.89 5.36
C GLN A 140 11.33 -17.81 5.07
N SER A 141 11.47 -16.69 5.77
CA SER A 141 10.94 -15.36 5.47
C SER A 141 10.62 -15.13 3.99
N CYS A 142 9.53 -14.41 3.70
CA CYS A 142 9.19 -13.83 2.40
C CYS A 142 10.43 -13.62 1.51
N ARG A 143 10.59 -14.49 0.49
CA ARG A 143 11.77 -14.46 -0.40
C ARG A 143 11.52 -13.49 -1.54
N TRP A 144 12.00 -12.27 -1.36
CA TRP A 144 11.89 -11.23 -2.37
C TRP A 144 12.64 -11.60 -3.66
N PRO A 145 12.00 -11.48 -4.84
CA PRO A 145 12.68 -11.63 -6.12
C PRO A 145 13.82 -10.63 -6.28
N ALA A 146 14.99 -11.09 -6.75
CA ALA A 146 16.16 -10.22 -6.91
C ALA A 146 15.95 -9.03 -7.87
N LYS A 147 14.97 -9.15 -8.79
CA LYS A 147 14.57 -8.08 -9.71
C LYS A 147 14.00 -6.85 -8.99
N PHE A 148 13.44 -7.00 -7.79
CA PHE A 148 12.85 -5.91 -7.00
C PHE A 148 13.85 -4.81 -6.62
N ARG A 149 15.14 -5.14 -6.63
CA ARG A 149 16.24 -4.18 -6.42
C ARG A 149 16.40 -3.20 -7.59
N LYS A 150 16.00 -3.57 -8.79
CA LYS A 150 16.28 -2.83 -10.04
C LYS A 150 15.02 -2.28 -10.72
N ASP A 151 13.87 -2.91 -10.51
CA ASP A 151 12.60 -2.51 -11.15
C ASP A 151 11.89 -1.35 -10.44
N GLY A 152 12.44 -0.85 -9.33
CA GLY A 152 11.87 0.25 -8.56
C GLY A 152 10.84 -0.18 -7.52
N THR A 153 10.59 -1.48 -7.34
CA THR A 153 9.67 -1.99 -6.30
C THR A 153 10.17 -1.66 -4.89
N VAL A 154 11.49 -1.72 -4.65
CA VAL A 154 12.11 -1.37 -3.37
C VAL A 154 13.08 -0.21 -3.56
N ILE A 155 12.79 0.92 -2.91
CA ILE A 155 13.59 2.14 -3.01
C ILE A 155 14.08 2.54 -1.61
N GLN A 156 15.38 2.76 -1.47
CA GLN A 156 15.95 3.33 -0.25
C GLN A 156 15.67 4.83 -0.22
N LEU A 157 14.82 5.28 0.72
CA LEU A 157 14.50 6.69 0.87
C LEU A 157 15.57 7.45 1.67
N VAL A 158 16.06 6.86 2.77
CA VAL A 158 17.02 7.51 3.68
C VAL A 158 17.87 6.48 4.43
N ALA A 159 19.05 6.89 4.90
CA ALA A 159 19.89 6.11 5.81
C ALA A 159 19.99 6.81 7.18
N LEU A 160 19.86 6.04 8.28
CA LEU A 160 19.96 6.58 9.64
C LEU A 160 21.30 7.29 9.90
N GLU A 161 22.39 6.79 9.32
CA GLU A 161 23.71 7.43 9.42
C GLU A 161 23.74 8.85 8.84
N GLN A 162 22.92 9.13 7.83
CA GLN A 162 22.79 10.48 7.26
C GLN A 162 21.90 11.36 8.13
N LEU A 163 20.83 10.80 8.69
CA LEU A 163 19.94 11.50 9.62
C LEU A 163 20.66 11.93 10.90
N TYR A 164 21.45 11.05 11.51
CA TYR A 164 22.16 11.33 12.77
C TYR A 164 23.30 12.35 12.62
N ARG A 165 23.70 12.72 11.40
CA ARG A 165 24.65 13.82 11.18
C ARG A 165 24.00 15.20 11.26
N ILE A 166 22.68 15.27 11.12
CA ILE A 166 21.92 16.52 11.07
C ILE A 166 21.07 16.67 12.33
N PHE A 167 20.47 15.57 12.79
CA PHE A 167 19.62 15.54 13.98
C PHE A 167 20.41 15.01 15.19
N GLU A 168 21.12 15.92 15.85
CA GLU A 168 21.77 15.65 17.13
C GLU A 168 20.81 15.94 18.30
N ARG A 169 21.08 15.32 19.46
CA ARG A 169 20.30 15.58 20.69
C ARG A 169 20.61 17.00 21.19
N CYS A 170 19.59 17.71 21.65
CA CYS A 170 19.74 19.01 22.31
C CYS A 170 20.59 18.92 23.58
#